data_AF-A0A8C5IZJ2-F1
#
_entry.id   AF-A0A8C5IZJ2-F1
#
_cell.length_a   1.000
_cell.length_b   1.000
_cell.length_c   1.000
_cell.angle_alpha   90.00
_cell.angle_beta   90.00
_cell.angle_gamma   90.00
#
_symmetry.space_group_name_H-M   'P 1'
#
loop_
_entity.id
_entity.type
_entity.pdbx_description
1 polymer ?
#
loop_
_entity_poly.entity_id
_entity_poly.type
_entity_poly.pdbx_seq_one_letter_code
_entity_poly.pdbx_strand_id
1 'polypeptide(L)'
;LEEETDEETLSKRGVRVITGLGKYFRQMDKNRNGFLSRAALKEALKVFHLEMPEGDFESLWLILDDSKNDKVDYGEFTHAIFGEMNEYRKTFVRKAYMKLDFNKTGSVPMVDVRKCYCAKKHPLVLAGKTAEEEIKSSFLEALGDSCSNPSEVSYSEFEDYYEGLSFGIVGDDDFVNILRNSWGI
;
A
#
# COMPACT_ATOMS: atom_id res chain seq x y z
N LEU A 1 -28.53 9.77 1.15
CA LEU A 1 -27.76 8.50 1.29
C LEU A 1 -26.94 8.35 0.02
N GLU A 2 -25.89 9.16 -0.17
CA GLU A 2 -25.14 9.18 -1.45
C GLU A 2 -23.79 9.93 -1.36
N GLU A 3 -23.21 10.02 -0.16
CA GLU A 3 -21.86 10.57 0.06
C GLU A 3 -21.09 9.60 0.98
N GLU A 4 -21.03 8.34 0.60
CA GLU A 4 -19.83 7.56 0.89
C GLU A 4 -18.80 8.11 -0.11
N THR A 5 -18.15 9.20 0.31
CA THR A 5 -17.46 10.18 -0.56
C THR A 5 -16.52 9.47 -1.52
N ASP A 6 -16.56 9.85 -2.80
CA ASP A 6 -15.76 9.25 -3.87
C ASP A 6 -14.29 9.04 -3.48
N GLU A 7 -13.73 9.93 -2.66
CA GLU A 7 -12.39 9.85 -2.07
C GLU A 7 -12.13 8.56 -1.27
N GLU A 8 -13.09 8.09 -0.46
CA GLU A 8 -12.94 6.86 0.33
C GLU A 8 -12.99 5.62 -0.58
N THR A 9 -13.83 5.67 -1.63
CA THR A 9 -13.90 4.61 -2.64
C THR A 9 -12.64 4.58 -3.51
N LEU A 10 -12.14 5.76 -3.92
CA LEU A 10 -10.89 5.94 -4.66
C LEU A 10 -9.69 5.47 -3.83
N SER A 11 -9.65 5.82 -2.55
CA SER A 11 -8.61 5.39 -1.60
C SER A 11 -8.63 3.88 -1.37
N LYS A 12 -9.80 3.28 -1.11
CA LYS A 12 -9.95 1.81 -1.01
C LYS A 12 -9.54 1.09 -2.29
N ARG A 13 -9.84 1.66 -3.46
CA ARG A 13 -9.41 1.12 -4.76
C ARG A 13 -7.90 1.24 -4.94
N GLY A 14 -7.30 2.39 -4.64
CA GLY A 14 -5.85 2.61 -4.71
C GLY A 14 -5.06 1.65 -3.81
N VAL A 15 -5.48 1.51 -2.55
CA VAL A 15 -4.91 0.52 -1.61
C VAL A 15 -4.97 -0.88 -2.21
N ARG A 16 -6.16 -1.33 -2.64
CA ARG A 16 -6.35 -2.69 -3.17
C ARG A 16 -5.51 -2.96 -4.43
N VAL A 17 -5.38 -1.98 -5.31
CA VAL A 17 -4.59 -2.11 -6.54
C VAL A 17 -3.11 -2.21 -6.19
N ILE A 18 -2.55 -1.27 -5.42
CA ILE A 18 -1.11 -1.24 -5.11
C ILE A 18 -0.69 -2.43 -4.28
N THR A 19 -1.40 -2.72 -3.18
CA THR A 19 -1.01 -3.82 -2.30
C THR A 19 -1.26 -5.18 -2.96
N GLY A 20 -2.34 -5.30 -3.72
CA GLY A 20 -2.63 -6.49 -4.50
C GLY A 20 -1.57 -6.75 -5.57
N LEU A 21 -1.16 -5.70 -6.30
CA LEU A 21 -0.12 -5.79 -7.32
C LEU A 21 1.23 -6.17 -6.71
N GLY A 22 1.64 -5.52 -5.61
CA GLY A 22 2.86 -5.84 -4.88
C GLY A 22 2.87 -7.28 -4.37
N LYS A 23 1.75 -7.77 -3.82
CA LYS A 23 1.61 -9.17 -3.41
C LYS A 23 1.71 -10.13 -4.59
N TYR A 24 1.08 -9.81 -5.72
CA TYR A 24 1.13 -10.61 -6.93
C TYR A 24 2.56 -10.69 -7.48
N PHE A 25 3.29 -9.57 -7.50
CA PHE A 25 4.71 -9.55 -7.87
C PHE A 25 5.57 -10.42 -6.97
N ARG A 26 5.40 -10.32 -5.64
CA ARG A 26 6.09 -11.20 -4.68
C ARG A 26 5.78 -12.68 -4.90
N GLN A 27 4.59 -13.04 -5.39
CA GLN A 27 4.24 -14.43 -5.72
C GLN A 27 4.90 -14.90 -7.02
N MET A 28 5.02 -14.01 -8.02
CA MET A 28 5.70 -14.32 -9.28
C MET A 28 7.22 -14.40 -9.12
N ASP A 29 7.79 -13.55 -8.26
CA ASP A 29 9.22 -13.48 -7.93
C ASP A 29 9.64 -14.62 -6.97
N LYS A 30 9.65 -15.85 -7.51
CA LYS A 30 9.97 -17.07 -6.75
C LYS A 30 11.37 -17.06 -6.13
N ASN A 31 12.32 -16.37 -6.76
CA ASN A 31 13.70 -16.26 -6.30
C ASN A 31 13.95 -15.02 -5.44
N ARG A 32 12.93 -14.18 -5.20
CA ARG A 32 12.95 -12.99 -4.35
C ARG A 32 14.07 -12.02 -4.72
N ASN A 33 14.31 -11.85 -6.01
CA ASN A 33 15.38 -10.97 -6.49
C ASN A 33 14.89 -9.56 -6.80
N GLY A 34 13.58 -9.28 -6.76
CA GLY A 34 13.00 -7.98 -7.07
C GLY A 34 12.67 -7.78 -8.55
N PHE A 35 12.89 -8.78 -9.41
CA PHE A 35 12.79 -8.62 -10.86
C PHE A 35 11.72 -9.51 -11.49
N LEU A 36 10.94 -8.93 -12.41
CA LEU A 36 9.97 -9.66 -13.21
C LEU A 36 10.27 -9.56 -14.70
N SER A 37 9.93 -10.63 -15.42
CA SER A 37 10.00 -10.64 -16.88
C SER A 37 8.89 -9.81 -17.51
N ARG A 38 9.07 -9.46 -18.78
CA ARG A 38 8.08 -8.73 -19.57
C ARG A 38 6.71 -9.41 -19.57
N ALA A 39 6.69 -10.72 -19.77
CA ALA A 39 5.47 -11.50 -19.78
C ALA A 39 4.75 -11.45 -18.42
N ALA A 40 5.50 -11.55 -17.31
CA ALA A 40 4.94 -11.51 -15.97
C ALA A 40 4.29 -10.15 -15.65
N LEU A 41 4.94 -9.05 -16.03
CA LEU A 41 4.38 -7.71 -15.83
C LEU A 41 3.14 -7.45 -16.69
N LYS A 42 3.13 -7.86 -17.95
CA LYS A 42 1.94 -7.76 -18.80
C LYS A 42 0.77 -8.58 -18.25
N GLU A 43 1.05 -9.78 -17.74
CA GLU A 43 0.03 -10.60 -17.08
C GLU A 43 -0.55 -9.89 -15.85
N ALA A 44 0.32 -9.31 -15.00
CA ALA A 44 -0.12 -8.57 -13.82
C ALA A 44 -1.00 -7.37 -14.19
N LEU A 45 -0.59 -6.52 -15.15
CA LEU A 45 -1.41 -5.38 -15.60
C LEU A 45 -2.81 -5.83 -16.04
N LYS A 46 -2.90 -6.96 -16.75
CA LYS A 46 -4.18 -7.51 -17.18
C LYS A 46 -5.03 -8.02 -16.02
N VAL A 47 -4.44 -8.73 -15.05
CA VAL A 47 -5.14 -9.25 -13.87
C VAL A 47 -5.71 -8.13 -13.01
N PHE A 48 -5.00 -7.01 -12.90
CA PHE A 48 -5.40 -5.86 -12.10
C PHE A 48 -6.20 -4.80 -12.88
N HIS A 49 -6.55 -5.07 -14.14
CA HIS A 49 -7.26 -4.14 -15.03
C HIS A 49 -6.56 -2.78 -15.21
N LEU A 50 -5.23 -2.79 -15.22
CA LEU A 50 -4.33 -1.65 -15.46
C LEU A 50 -3.80 -1.66 -16.89
N GLU A 51 -4.64 -2.06 -17.84
CA GLU A 51 -4.26 -2.15 -19.25
C GLU A 51 -3.87 -0.77 -19.77
N MET A 52 -2.68 -0.67 -20.33
CA MET A 52 -2.16 0.55 -20.95
C MET A 52 -1.87 0.29 -22.43
N PRO A 53 -1.84 1.34 -23.27
CA PRO A 53 -1.46 1.20 -24.67
C PRO A 53 -0.10 0.51 -24.80
N GLU A 54 0.01 -0.43 -25.75
CA GLU A 54 1.24 -1.20 -25.96
C GLU A 54 2.47 -0.28 -26.19
N GLY A 55 2.29 0.84 -26.90
CA GLY A 55 3.37 1.81 -27.11
C GLY A 55 3.88 2.46 -25.82
N ASP A 56 2.98 2.72 -24.85
CA ASP A 56 3.35 3.31 -23.56
C ASP A 56 4.07 2.25 -22.71
N PHE A 57 3.60 1.01 -22.73
CA PHE A 57 4.27 -0.10 -22.05
C PHE A 57 5.69 -0.32 -22.61
N GLU A 58 5.85 -0.35 -23.93
CA GLU A 58 7.17 -0.52 -24.55
C GLU A 58 8.11 0.64 -24.23
N SER A 59 7.59 1.87 -24.18
CA SER A 59 8.36 3.05 -23.76
C SER A 59 8.81 2.93 -22.30
N LEU A 60 7.90 2.53 -21.40
CA LEU A 60 8.20 2.30 -20.00
C LEU A 60 9.23 1.17 -19.81
N TRP A 61 9.07 0.07 -20.55
CA TRP A 61 10.00 -1.05 -20.54
C TRP A 61 11.42 -0.63 -20.94
N LEU A 62 11.54 0.15 -22.01
CA LEU A 62 12.84 0.63 -22.50
C LEU A 62 13.55 1.55 -21.51
N ILE A 63 12.80 2.29 -20.70
CA ILE A 63 13.35 3.16 -19.65
C ILE A 63 13.85 2.32 -18.47
N LEU A 64 13.13 1.26 -18.10
CA LEU A 64 13.40 0.47 -16.91
C LEU A 64 14.38 -0.70 -17.13
N ASP A 65 14.42 -1.31 -18.32
CA ASP A 65 15.35 -2.40 -18.66
C ASP A 65 16.72 -1.87 -19.12
N ASP A 66 17.39 -1.10 -18.26
CA ASP A 66 18.72 -0.52 -18.54
C ASP A 66 19.76 -1.61 -18.87
N SER A 67 19.66 -2.74 -18.17
CA SER A 67 20.58 -3.87 -18.31
C SER A 67 20.33 -4.76 -19.54
N LYS A 68 19.19 -4.57 -20.24
CA LYS A 68 18.76 -5.35 -21.41
C LYS A 68 18.74 -6.85 -21.17
N ASN A 69 18.34 -7.26 -19.97
CA ASN A 69 18.30 -8.66 -19.57
C ASN A 69 16.88 -9.26 -19.61
N ASP A 70 15.93 -8.52 -20.19
CA ASP A 70 14.52 -8.86 -20.32
C ASP A 70 13.81 -9.02 -18.96
N LYS A 71 14.30 -8.29 -17.95
CA LYS A 71 13.67 -8.19 -16.63
C LYS A 71 13.81 -6.77 -16.10
N VAL A 72 12.81 -6.33 -15.35
CA VAL A 72 12.81 -5.01 -14.71
C VAL A 72 12.48 -5.15 -13.23
N ASP A 73 12.97 -4.21 -12.44
CA ASP A 73 12.60 -4.07 -11.04
C ASP A 73 11.12 -3.70 -10.96
N TYR A 74 10.32 -4.53 -10.28
CA TYR A 74 8.87 -4.31 -10.23
C TYR A 74 8.48 -3.15 -9.29
N GLY A 75 9.36 -2.76 -8.37
CA GLY A 75 9.21 -1.55 -7.57
C GLY A 75 9.37 -0.30 -8.43
N GLU A 76 10.44 -0.23 -9.24
CA GLU A 76 10.64 0.87 -10.21
C GLU A 76 9.49 0.95 -11.21
N PHE A 77 9.00 -0.20 -11.70
CA PHE A 77 7.83 -0.26 -12.57
C PHE A 77 6.58 0.30 -11.88
N THR A 78 6.32 -0.08 -10.63
CA THR A 78 5.19 0.43 -9.84
C THR A 78 5.30 1.94 -9.66
N HIS A 79 6.49 2.43 -9.30
CA HIS A 79 6.74 3.87 -9.16
C HIS A 79 6.57 4.64 -10.46
N ALA A 80 6.91 4.04 -11.61
CA ALA A 80 6.74 4.71 -12.89
C ALA A 80 5.27 4.84 -13.31
N ILE A 81 4.40 3.93 -12.88
CA ILE A 81 2.96 3.97 -13.16
C ILE A 81 2.21 4.86 -12.15
N PHE A 82 2.50 4.68 -10.86
CA PHE A 82 1.71 5.28 -9.79
C PHE A 82 2.37 6.50 -9.15
N GLY A 83 3.68 6.65 -9.31
CA GLY A 83 4.50 7.57 -8.52
C GLY A 83 4.96 6.93 -7.22
N GLU A 84 5.63 7.73 -6.41
CA GLU A 84 6.17 7.32 -5.11
C GLU A 84 5.67 8.30 -4.03
N MET A 85 5.32 7.77 -2.86
CA MET A 85 4.94 8.56 -1.70
C MET A 85 6.10 9.46 -1.32
N ASN A 86 5.81 10.75 -1.21
CA ASN A 86 6.86 11.72 -0.89
C ASN A 86 7.51 11.43 0.48
N GLU A 87 8.75 11.89 0.64
CA GLU A 87 9.54 11.63 1.84
C GLU A 87 8.93 12.22 3.12
N TYR A 88 8.13 13.29 3.00
CA TYR A 88 7.42 13.86 4.13
C TYR A 88 6.38 12.87 4.69
N ARG A 89 5.53 12.29 3.83
CA ARG A 89 4.57 11.24 4.20
C ARG A 89 5.27 9.98 4.72
N LYS A 90 6.30 9.48 4.02
CA LYS A 90 7.10 8.32 4.44
C LYS A 90 7.68 8.46 5.84
N THR A 91 8.11 9.67 6.21
CA THR A 91 8.64 9.94 7.56
C THR A 91 7.63 9.60 8.67
N PHE A 92 6.33 9.82 8.44
CA PHE A 92 5.30 9.48 9.44
C PHE A 92 4.96 7.99 9.42
N VAL A 93 4.97 7.35 8.26
CA VAL A 93 4.85 5.89 8.14
C VAL A 93 5.98 5.19 8.92
N ARG A 94 7.23 5.63 8.74
CA ARG A 94 8.40 5.16 9.52
C ARG A 94 8.20 5.35 11.02
N LYS A 95 7.77 6.54 11.45
CA LYS A 95 7.51 6.82 12.88
C LYS A 95 6.44 5.90 13.46
N ALA A 96 5.35 5.67 12.73
CA ALA A 96 4.29 4.75 13.14
C ALA A 96 4.82 3.32 13.28
N TYR A 97 5.55 2.83 12.28
CA TYR A 97 6.11 1.48 12.32
C TYR A 97 7.16 1.32 13.44
N MET A 98 8.06 2.27 13.63
CA MET A 98 9.05 2.23 14.73
C MET A 98 8.39 2.20 16.12
N LYS A 99 7.22 2.82 16.28
CA LYS A 99 6.44 2.73 17.51
C LYS A 99 5.86 1.34 17.73
N LEU A 100 5.45 0.67 16.65
CA LEU A 100 4.92 -0.70 16.69
C LEU A 100 6.04 -1.73 16.91
N ASP A 101 7.13 -1.63 16.16
CA ASP A 101 8.31 -2.51 16.25
C ASP A 101 9.32 -2.01 17.30
N PHE A 102 8.86 -1.80 18.53
CA PHE A 102 9.71 -1.26 19.60
C PHE A 102 10.90 -2.19 19.95
N ASN A 103 10.74 -3.50 19.73
CA ASN A 103 11.78 -4.50 19.94
C ASN A 103 12.75 -4.63 18.77
N LYS A 104 12.47 -3.97 17.64
CA LYS A 104 13.27 -4.04 16.41
C LYS A 104 13.42 -5.47 15.89
N THR A 105 12.32 -6.22 15.90
CA THR A 105 12.27 -7.60 15.40
C THR A 105 12.23 -7.65 13.89
N GLY A 106 11.90 -6.55 13.21
CA GLY A 106 11.80 -6.47 11.75
C GLY A 106 10.42 -6.85 11.21
N SER A 107 9.57 -7.49 12.03
CA SER A 107 8.14 -7.70 11.78
C SER A 107 7.33 -7.37 13.04
N VAL A 108 6.09 -6.92 12.85
CA VAL A 108 5.14 -6.63 13.92
C VAL A 108 3.98 -7.64 13.87
N PRO A 109 3.68 -8.37 14.96
CA PRO A 109 2.50 -9.24 15.01
C PRO A 109 1.20 -8.46 14.81
N MET A 110 0.27 -8.99 14.02
CA MET A 110 -1.04 -8.35 13.78
C MET A 110 -1.86 -8.14 15.05
N VAL A 111 -1.65 -8.97 16.07
CA VAL A 111 -2.27 -8.79 17.39
C VAL A 111 -1.82 -7.48 18.06
N ASP A 112 -0.58 -7.04 17.84
CA ASP A 112 -0.06 -5.81 18.41
C ASP A 112 -0.45 -4.60 17.54
N VAL A 113 -0.47 -4.76 16.21
CA VAL A 113 -1.09 -3.78 15.30
C VAL A 113 -2.53 -3.46 15.74
N ARG A 114 -3.35 -4.49 16.00
CA ARG A 114 -4.73 -4.35 16.48
C ARG A 114 -4.83 -3.58 17.79
N LYS A 115 -3.95 -3.86 18.76
CA LYS A 115 -3.97 -3.19 20.08
C LYS A 115 -3.59 -1.72 19.98
N CYS A 116 -2.67 -1.38 19.08
CA CYS A 116 -2.12 -0.03 18.97
C CYS A 116 -2.91 0.88 18.02
N TYR A 117 -3.63 0.32 17.04
CA TYR A 117 -4.40 1.11 16.09
C TYR A 117 -5.64 1.75 16.73
N CYS A 118 -5.82 3.05 16.50
CA CYS A 118 -6.93 3.86 17.03
C CYS A 118 -7.80 4.39 15.89
N ALA A 119 -9.09 4.06 15.87
CA ALA A 119 -10.02 4.56 14.84
C ALA A 119 -10.99 5.64 15.37
N LYS A 120 -10.83 6.09 16.63
CA LYS A 120 -11.76 7.04 17.28
C LYS A 120 -11.95 8.36 16.55
N LYS A 121 -10.90 8.81 15.87
CA LYS A 121 -10.89 10.08 15.12
C LYS A 121 -11.18 9.89 13.63
N HIS A 122 -11.58 8.69 13.21
CA HIS A 122 -11.99 8.44 11.83
C HIS A 122 -13.26 9.27 11.51
N PRO A 123 -13.37 9.93 10.35
CA PRO A 123 -14.51 10.80 10.01
C PRO A 123 -15.87 10.12 10.19
N LEU A 124 -16.01 8.86 9.75
CA LEU A 124 -17.26 8.10 9.89
C LEU A 124 -17.60 7.75 11.34
N VAL A 125 -16.59 7.56 12.21
CA VAL A 125 -16.79 7.30 13.64
C VAL A 125 -17.22 8.57 14.35
N LEU A 126 -16.57 9.70 14.04
CA LEU A 126 -16.94 11.02 14.57
C LEU A 126 -18.35 11.44 14.14
N ALA A 127 -18.75 11.10 12.92
CA ALA A 127 -20.09 11.33 12.40
C ALA A 127 -21.15 10.35 12.96
N GLY A 128 -20.76 9.37 13.77
CA GLY A 128 -21.66 8.35 14.32
C GLY A 128 -22.25 7.40 13.27
N LYS A 129 -21.64 7.32 12.07
CA LYS A 129 -22.12 6.50 10.95
C LYS A 129 -21.69 5.03 11.06
N THR A 130 -20.61 4.75 11.79
CA THR A 130 -20.04 3.39 11.98
C THR A 130 -19.36 3.30 13.33
N ALA A 131 -19.21 2.08 13.86
CA ALA A 131 -18.49 1.84 15.11
C ALA A 131 -16.97 1.86 14.90
N GLU A 132 -16.22 2.26 15.94
CA GLU A 132 -14.75 2.24 15.91
C GLU A 132 -14.20 0.85 15.53
N GLU A 133 -14.78 -0.20 16.12
CA GLU A 133 -14.34 -1.59 15.89
C GLU A 133 -14.60 -2.09 14.46
N GLU A 134 -15.59 -1.53 13.76
CA GLU A 134 -15.84 -1.85 12.35
C GLU A 134 -14.71 -1.28 11.48
N ILE A 135 -14.32 -0.02 11.71
CA ILE A 135 -13.18 0.61 11.02
C ILE A 135 -11.87 -0.13 11.33
N LYS A 136 -11.63 -0.50 12.60
CA LYS A 136 -10.43 -1.28 12.96
C LYS A 136 -10.41 -2.64 12.26
N SER A 137 -11.53 -3.34 12.23
CA SER A 137 -11.62 -4.66 11.60
C SER A 137 -11.35 -4.56 10.10
N SER A 138 -11.96 -3.57 9.43
CA SER A 138 -11.73 -3.33 8.00
C SER A 138 -10.27 -2.97 7.69
N PHE A 139 -9.64 -2.12 8.53
CA PHE A 139 -8.22 -1.80 8.39
C PHE A 139 -7.33 -3.04 8.52
N LEU A 140 -7.55 -3.86 9.54
CA LEU A 140 -6.73 -5.05 9.80
C LEU A 140 -6.90 -6.13 8.73
N GLU A 141 -8.12 -6.29 8.21
CA GLU A 141 -8.40 -7.17 7.08
C GLU A 141 -7.64 -6.70 5.83
N ALA A 142 -7.77 -5.42 5.47
CA ALA A 142 -7.10 -4.87 4.30
C ALA A 142 -5.56 -4.95 4.41
N LEU A 143 -5.00 -4.66 5.59
CA LEU A 143 -3.56 -4.79 5.83
C LEU A 143 -3.13 -6.26 5.77
N GLY A 144 -3.87 -7.18 6.41
CA GLY A 144 -3.56 -8.61 6.42
C GLY A 144 -3.63 -9.27 5.04
N ASP A 145 -4.59 -8.85 4.21
CA ASP A 145 -4.71 -9.31 2.82
C ASP A 145 -3.53 -8.86 1.96
N SER A 146 -2.91 -7.74 2.30
CA SER A 146 -1.74 -7.16 1.64
C SER A 146 -0.43 -7.85 2.03
N CYS A 147 -0.40 -8.49 3.21
CA CYS A 147 0.77 -9.18 3.72
C CYS A 147 0.99 -10.56 3.07
N SER A 148 2.26 -10.96 3.04
CA SER A 148 2.69 -12.31 2.66
C SER A 148 2.34 -13.33 3.74
N ASN A 149 2.37 -12.91 5.00
CA ASN A 149 1.92 -13.67 6.17
C ASN A 149 0.82 -12.88 6.90
N PRO A 150 -0.43 -13.35 6.96
CA PRO A 150 -1.52 -12.60 7.60
C PRO A 150 -1.38 -12.41 9.12
N SER A 151 -0.42 -13.08 9.79
CA SER A 151 -0.25 -12.96 11.25
C SER A 151 0.72 -11.86 11.67
N GLU A 152 1.47 -11.27 10.74
CA GLU A 152 2.46 -10.23 11.00
C GLU A 152 2.58 -9.27 9.80
N VAL A 153 3.27 -8.16 10.01
CA VAL A 153 3.53 -7.18 8.95
C VAL A 153 4.98 -6.71 9.04
N SER A 154 5.69 -6.74 7.92
CA SER A 154 7.02 -6.14 7.79
C SER A 154 6.94 -4.64 7.50
N TYR A 155 8.05 -3.91 7.63
CA TYR A 155 8.07 -2.48 7.30
C TYR A 155 7.67 -2.22 5.84
N SER A 156 8.20 -3.02 4.90
CA SER A 156 7.90 -2.87 3.47
C SER A 156 6.40 -3.09 3.20
N GLU A 157 5.77 -4.10 3.80
CA GLU A 157 4.33 -4.34 3.61
C GLU A 157 3.47 -3.25 4.26
N PHE A 158 3.91 -2.69 5.39
CA PHE A 158 3.26 -1.56 6.03
C PHE A 158 3.39 -0.28 5.19
N GLU A 159 4.57 -0.06 4.60
CA GLU A 159 4.83 1.05 3.68
C GLU A 159 4.00 0.93 2.41
N ASP A 160 3.97 -0.24 1.76
CA ASP A 160 3.14 -0.52 0.58
C ASP A 160 1.64 -0.23 0.84
N TYR A 161 1.14 -0.58 2.03
CA TYR A 161 -0.24 -0.28 2.41
C TYR A 161 -0.51 1.23 2.47
N TYR A 162 0.39 1.97 3.11
CA TYR A 162 0.25 3.42 3.24
C TYR A 162 0.57 4.19 1.95
N GLU A 163 1.42 3.64 1.09
CA GLU A 163 1.65 4.09 -0.30
C GLU A 163 0.33 4.04 -1.09
N GLY A 164 -0.35 2.89 -1.07
CA GLY A 164 -1.66 2.73 -1.69
C GLY A 164 -2.72 3.70 -1.15
N LEU A 165 -2.71 3.94 0.16
CA LEU A 165 -3.62 4.89 0.82
C LEU A 165 -3.30 6.35 0.44
N SER A 166 -2.02 6.67 0.30
CA SER A 166 -1.51 8.00 -0.02
C SER A 166 -2.09 8.53 -1.34
N PHE A 167 -2.28 7.67 -2.35
CA PHE A 167 -2.86 8.08 -3.64
C PHE A 167 -4.28 8.65 -3.55
N GLY A 168 -5.08 8.17 -2.59
CA GLY A 168 -6.44 8.68 -2.38
C GLY A 168 -6.50 9.98 -1.59
N ILE A 169 -5.35 10.50 -1.12
CA ILE A 169 -5.30 11.65 -0.21
C ILE A 169 -4.50 12.77 -0.85
N VAL A 170 -5.21 13.85 -1.17
CA VAL A 170 -4.64 15.01 -1.87
C VAL A 170 -3.63 15.75 -1.00
N GLY A 171 -3.99 16.06 0.25
CA GLY A 171 -3.18 16.86 1.16
C GLY A 171 -2.18 16.04 1.97
N ASP A 172 -0.92 16.47 1.99
CA ASP A 172 0.12 15.87 2.82
C ASP A 172 -0.22 15.93 4.31
N ASP A 173 -0.75 17.06 4.78
CA ASP A 173 -1.14 17.21 6.19
C ASP A 173 -2.37 16.37 6.53
N ASP A 174 -3.29 16.14 5.59
CA ASP A 174 -4.43 15.25 5.79
C ASP A 174 -3.95 13.81 5.99
N PHE A 175 -3.05 13.34 5.13
CA PHE A 175 -2.41 12.02 5.24
C PHE A 175 -1.68 11.87 6.58
N VAL A 176 -0.86 12.87 6.94
CA VAL A 176 -0.11 12.86 8.20
C VAL A 176 -1.06 12.87 9.40
N ASN A 177 -2.15 13.63 9.35
CA ASN A 177 -3.14 13.66 10.41
C ASN A 177 -3.83 12.31 10.59
N ILE A 178 -4.06 11.55 9.52
CA ILE A 178 -4.54 10.16 9.61
C ILE A 178 -3.54 9.33 10.41
N LEU A 179 -2.26 9.30 10.03
CA LEU A 179 -1.24 8.54 10.76
C LEU A 179 -1.09 8.96 12.23
N ARG A 180 -1.06 10.27 12.51
CA ARG A 180 -0.99 10.80 13.89
C ARG A 180 -2.18 10.34 14.73
N ASN A 181 -3.38 10.42 14.17
CA ASN A 181 -4.60 10.04 14.87
C ASN A 181 -4.71 8.53 15.06
N SER A 182 -4.29 7.75 14.06
CA SER A 182 -4.33 6.29 14.07
C SER A 182 -3.30 5.67 15.01
N TRP A 183 -2.10 6.25 15.08
CA TRP A 183 -0.96 5.64 15.80
C TRP A 183 -0.51 6.45 17.01
N GLY A 184 -1.04 7.65 17.25
CA GLY A 184 -0.65 8.51 18.36
C GLY A 184 0.84 8.88 18.31
N ILE A 185 1.31 9.31 17.14
CA ILE A 185 2.68 9.79 16.87
C ILE A 185 2.72 11.31 16.66
#